data_AF-A0A924TE31-F1
#
_entry.id   AF-A0A924TE31-F1
#
_cell.length_a   1.000
_cell.length_b   1.000
_cell.length_c   1.000
_cell.angle_alpha   90.00
_cell.angle_beta   90.00
_cell.angle_gamma   90.00
#
_symmetry.space_group_name_H-M   'P 1'
#
loop_
_entity.id
_entity.type
_entity.pdbx_description
1 polymer ?
#
loop_
_entity_poly.entity_id
_entity_poly.type
_entity_poly.pdbx_seq_one_letter_code
_entity_poly.pdbx_strand_id
1 'polypeptide(L)' 'MNDNLHSLPRRLIELRMEHADLDSLIDLGAQQFAGDELALRRLKKRRLALRDVIARLEAELSPPQPA' A
#
# COMPACT_ATOMS: atom_id res chain seq x y z
N MET A 1 5.35 30.19 4.48
CA MET A 1 6.04 29.42 5.53
C MET A 1 5.74 27.95 5.27
N ASN A 2 6.74 27.25 4.72
CA ASN A 2 6.84 25.82 4.45
C ASN A 2 5.62 25.13 3.83
N ASP A 3 5.57 25.17 2.49
CA ASP A 3 4.91 24.21 1.61
C ASP A 3 5.34 22.78 1.96
N ASN A 4 4.81 22.21 3.04
CA ASN A 4 4.97 20.80 3.35
C ASN A 4 3.97 19.98 2.52
N LEU A 5 4.00 20.19 1.20
CA LEU A 5 3.19 19.47 0.23
C LEU A 5 3.53 17.96 0.27
N HIS A 6 4.69 17.60 0.82
CA HIS A 6 5.21 16.25 1.04
C HIS A 6 5.33 15.87 2.53
N SER A 7 4.32 16.18 3.34
CA SER A 7 4.32 15.70 4.72
C SER A 7 4.24 14.17 4.75
N LEU A 8 5.02 13.52 5.62
CA LEU A 8 4.98 12.07 5.84
C LEU A 8 3.53 11.53 6.02
N PRO A 9 2.61 12.22 6.73
CA PRO A 9 1.21 11.81 6.81
C PRO A 9 0.45 11.84 5.48
N ARG A 10 0.72 12.80 4.58
CA ARG A 10 0.11 12.82 3.25
C ARG A 10 0.60 11.62 2.44
N ARG A 11 1.89 11.33 2.49
CA ARG A 11 2.46 10.15 1.82
C ARG A 11 1.83 8.85 2.32
N LEU A 12 1.54 8.76 3.61
CA LEU A 12 0.82 7.63 4.19
C LEU A 12 -0.57 7.44 3.56
N ILE A 13 -1.31 8.53 3.41
CA ILE A 13 -2.66 8.52 2.81
C ILE A 13 -2.58 8.05 1.36
N GLU A 14 -1.66 8.61 0.56
CA GLU A 14 -1.45 8.19 -0.83
C GLU A 14 -1.16 6.70 -0.95
N LEU A 15 -0.25 6.17 -0.11
CA LEU A 15 0.11 4.75 -0.12
C LEU A 15 -1.06 3.86 0.29
N ARG A 16 -1.87 4.30 1.27
CA ARG A 16 -3.09 3.58 1.68
C ARG A 16 -4.13 3.53 0.56
N MET A 17 -4.32 4.63 -0.17
CA MET A 17 -5.21 4.66 -1.33
C MET A 17 -4.71 3.71 -2.42
N GLU A 18 -3.42 3.78 -2.78
CA GLU A 18 -2.83 2.88 -3.78
C GLU A 18 -2.96 1.40 -3.36
N HIS A 19 -2.79 1.09 -2.08
CA HIS A 19 -2.99 -0.26 -1.55
C HIS A 19 -4.45 -0.72 -1.69
N ALA A 20 -5.42 0.13 -1.36
CA ALA A 20 -6.85 -0.19 -1.48
C ALA A 20 -7.29 -0.39 -2.94
N ASP A 21 -6.76 0.41 -3.86
CA ASP A 21 -6.98 0.25 -5.30
C ASP A 21 -6.41 -1.08 -5.80
N LEU A 22 -5.19 -1.44 -5.35
CA LEU A 22 -4.58 -2.73 -5.66
C LEU A 22 -5.37 -3.90 -5.11
N ASP A 23 -5.95 -3.78 -3.93
CA ASP A 23 -6.85 -4.79 -3.36
C ASP A 23 -8.07 -5.02 -4.24
N SER A 24 -8.73 -3.92 -4.64
CA SER A 24 -9.90 -3.95 -5.51
C SER A 24 -9.58 -4.59 -6.88
N LEU A 25 -8.41 -4.28 -7.44
CA LEU A 25 -7.93 -4.89 -8.69
C LEU A 25 -7.63 -6.38 -8.55
N ILE A 26 -7.11 -6.81 -7.40
CA ILE A 26 -6.85 -8.23 -7.12
C ILE A 26 -8.18 -8.99 -6.99
N ASP A 27 -9.17 -8.41 -6.31
CA ASP A 27 -10.48 -9.03 -6.11
C ASP A 27 -11.24 -9.18 -7.43
N LEU A 28 -11.26 -8.11 -8.24
CA LEU A 28 -11.82 -8.16 -9.59
C LEU A 28 -11.06 -9.15 -10.48
N GLY A 29 -9.73 -9.13 -10.39
CA GLY A 29 -8.86 -9.98 -11.19
C GLY A 29 -8.98 -11.46 -10.85
N ALA A 30 -9.21 -11.80 -9.57
CA ALA A 30 -9.43 -13.16 -9.12
C ALA A 30 -10.73 -13.76 -9.69
N GLN A 31 -11.74 -12.92 -9.94
CA GLN A 31 -13.00 -13.35 -10.55
C GLN A 31 -12.93 -13.42 -12.09
N GLN A 32 -12.17 -12.52 -12.72
CA GLN A 32 -12.14 -12.39 -14.19
C GLN A 32 -11.01 -13.18 -14.88
N PHE A 33 -9.85 -13.35 -14.22
CA PHE A 33 -8.65 -13.92 -14.83
C PHE A 33 -8.31 -15.29 -14.21
N ALA A 34 -9.17 -16.29 -14.45
CA ALA A 34 -8.87 -17.68 -14.11
C ALA A 34 -7.63 -18.24 -14.85
N GLY A 35 -7.13 -17.55 -15.88
CA GLY A 35 -6.00 -17.99 -16.72
C GLY A 35 -4.68 -17.25 -16.54
N ASP A 36 -4.63 -16.12 -15.81
CA ASP A 36 -3.40 -15.32 -15.65
C ASP A 36 -2.94 -15.25 -14.19
N GLU A 37 -2.63 -16.42 -13.63
CA GLU A 37 -2.07 -16.54 -12.29
C GLU A 37 -0.81 -15.69 -12.09
N LEU A 38 -0.02 -15.50 -13.15
CA LEU A 38 1.22 -14.74 -13.08
C LEU A 38 0.96 -13.25 -12.88
N ALA A 39 -0.04 -12.68 -13.56
CA ALA A 39 -0.50 -11.31 -13.29
C ALA A 39 -1.04 -11.17 -11.87
N LEU A 40 -1.88 -12.11 -11.41
CA LEU A 40 -2.42 -12.08 -10.04
C LEU A 40 -1.31 -12.17 -8.98
N ARG A 41 -0.31 -13.02 -9.18
CA ARG A 41 0.88 -13.12 -8.30
C ARG A 41 1.67 -11.82 -8.27
N ARG A 42 1.85 -11.14 -9.41
CA ARG A 42 2.52 -9.83 -9.48
C ARG A 42 1.77 -8.74 -8.72
N LEU A 43 0.44 -8.68 -8.87
CA LEU A 43 -0.40 -7.73 -8.13
C LEU A 43 -0.31 -7.96 -6.61
N LYS A 44 -0.46 -9.23 -6.17
CA LYS A 44 -0.32 -9.60 -4.75
C LYS A 44 1.06 -9.23 -4.18
N LYS A 45 2.14 -9.43 -4.96
CA LYS A 45 3.49 -9.02 -4.56
C LYS A 45 3.61 -7.50 -4.42
N ARG A 46 3.03 -6.73 -5.34
CA ARG A 46 3.02 -5.26 -5.26
C ARG A 46 2.23 -4.78 -4.05
N ARG A 47 1.06 -5.38 -3.77
CA ARG A 47 0.26 -5.10 -2.57
C ARG A 47 1.07 -5.34 -1.29
N LEU A 48 1.77 -6.47 -1.20
CA LEU A 48 2.61 -6.79 -0.05
C LEU A 48 3.71 -5.73 0.16
N ALA A 49 4.41 -5.35 -0.91
CA ALA A 49 5.43 -4.31 -0.83
C ALA A 49 4.87 -2.95 -0.36
N LEU A 50 3.68 -2.56 -0.84
CA LEU A 50 3.01 -1.34 -0.36
C LEU A 50 2.66 -1.42 1.12
N ARG A 51 2.14 -2.56 1.58
CA ARG A 51 1.84 -2.79 3.00
C ARG A 51 3.08 -2.64 3.87
N ASP A 52 4.22 -3.19 3.44
CA ASP A 52 5.47 -3.11 4.19
C ASP A 52 6.00 -1.66 4.25
N VAL A 53 5.88 -0.91 3.16
CA VAL A 53 6.22 0.52 3.13
C VAL A 53 5.30 1.34 4.03
N ILE A 54 3.99 1.07 4.01
CA ILE A 54 3.00 1.70 4.90
C ILE A 54 3.39 1.45 6.35
N ALA A 55 3.63 0.19 6.74
CA ALA A 55 3.95 -0.18 8.12
C ALA A 55 5.25 0.52 8.60
N ARG A 56 6.27 0.60 7.73
CA ARG A 56 7.49 1.34 8.04
C ARG A 56 7.23 2.82 8.25
N LEU A 57 6.46 3.45 7.36
CA LEU A 57 6.13 4.88 7.44
C LEU A 57 5.25 5.19 8.66
N GLU A 58 4.33 4.29 9.02
CA GLU A 58 3.54 4.37 10.25
C GLU A 58 4.42 4.28 11.51
N ALA A 59 5.42 3.41 11.52
CA ALA A 59 6.39 3.31 12.61
C ALA A 59 7.30 4.56 12.72
N GLU A 60 7.66 5.18 11.59
CA GLU A 60 8.40 6.45 11.56
C GLU A 60 7.55 7.63 12.07
N LEU A 61 6.24 7.63 11.77
CA LEU A 61 5.28 8.65 12.23
C LEU A 61 4.84 8.47 13.70
N SER A 62 4.79 7.22 14.15
CA SER A 62 4.41 6.84 15.51
C SER A 62 5.44 5.87 16.06
N PRO A 63 6.58 6.37 16.59
CA PRO A 63 7.58 5.49 17.19
C PRO A 63 6.92 4.69 18.31
N PRO A 64 7.09 3.35 18.35
CA PRO A 64 6.53 2.55 19.41
C PRO A 64 7.10 3.05 20.75
N GLN A 65 6.22 3.37 21.70
CA GLN A 65 6.65 3.58 23.08
C GLN A 65 7.31 2.27 23.55
N PRO A 66 8.56 2.29 24.05
CA PRO A 66 9.11 1.11 24.70
C PRO A 66 8.24 0.81 25.93
N ALA A 67 7.63 -0.37 25.94
CA ALA A 67 6.90 -0.90 27.09
C ALA A 67 7.85 -1.23 28.24
#